data_AF-A0A1I1C3M8-F1
#
_entry.id   AF-A0A1I1C3M8-F1
#
_cell.length_a   1.000
_cell.length_b   1.000
_cell.length_c   1.000
_cell.angle_alpha   90.00
_cell.angle_beta   90.00
_cell.angle_gamma   90.00
#
_symmetry.space_group_name_H-M   'P 1'
#
loop_
_entity.id
_entity.type
_entity.pdbx_description
1 polymer ?
#
loop_
_entity_poly.entity_id
_entity_poly.type
_entity_poly.pdbx_seq_one_letter_code
_entity_poly.pdbx_strand_id
1 'polypeptide(L)'
;MDGIPIYEVLSRAEWRFAKSWWHWFFFAQSEKAEAAIRSNPELWYPAEAAIGSGNNRDYLTATRDPEVVRGMLADYRAGLEFDYDDDKRDKEAERHLQCPLGVLWSRQDDMERLYGDPADPWSDWSDRIVLRHGIESGHHMAEESPDEVANQIEAFFAQIR
;
A
#
# COMPACT_ATOMS: atom_id res chain seq x y z
N MET A 1 6.15 4.14 -0.23
CA MET A 1 6.04 4.07 1.25
C MET A 1 5.01 3.01 1.54
N ASP A 2 5.30 2.09 2.46
CA ASP A 2 4.47 0.96 2.86
C ASP A 2 3.80 0.21 1.70
N GLY A 3 4.62 -0.22 0.74
CA GLY A 3 4.13 -0.90 -0.46
C GLY A 3 5.20 -1.80 -1.06
N ILE A 4 4.74 -2.92 -1.63
CA ILE A 4 5.54 -3.92 -2.34
C ILE A 4 4.99 -4.01 -3.77
N PRO A 5 5.82 -4.20 -4.82
CA PRO A 5 5.32 -4.36 -6.18
C PRO A 5 4.32 -5.51 -6.26
N ILE A 6 3.21 -5.33 -6.99
CA ILE A 6 2.07 -6.26 -6.94
C ILE A 6 2.47 -7.66 -7.44
N TYR A 7 3.37 -7.73 -8.42
CA TYR A 7 3.97 -8.99 -8.85
C TYR A 7 4.66 -9.74 -7.71
N GLU A 8 5.40 -9.03 -6.85
CA GLU A 8 6.11 -9.66 -5.75
C GLU A 8 5.15 -10.17 -4.67
N VAL A 9 4.08 -9.41 -4.39
CA VAL A 9 3.03 -9.79 -3.44
C VAL A 9 2.30 -11.05 -3.91
N LEU A 10 1.75 -11.02 -5.14
CA LEU A 10 0.92 -12.11 -5.65
C LEU A 10 1.73 -13.37 -5.97
N SER A 11 2.99 -13.24 -6.40
CA SER A 11 3.88 -14.38 -6.63
C SER A 11 4.26 -15.13 -5.35
N ARG A 12 4.13 -14.49 -4.18
CA ARG A 12 4.44 -15.07 -2.85
C ARG A 12 3.20 -15.36 -2.02
N ALA A 13 2.00 -15.16 -2.56
CA ALA A 13 0.76 -15.29 -1.82
C ALA A 13 0.52 -16.73 -1.36
N GLU A 14 0.69 -16.98 -0.06
CA GLU A 14 0.33 -18.22 0.60
C GLU A 14 -0.88 -18.06 1.54
N TRP A 15 -1.30 -19.13 2.22
CA TRP A 15 -2.49 -19.12 3.07
C TRP A 15 -2.46 -18.06 4.19
N ARG A 16 -1.27 -17.69 4.71
CA ARG A 16 -1.12 -16.62 5.71
C ARG A 16 -1.41 -15.25 5.13
N PHE A 17 -0.94 -15.01 3.90
CA PHE A 17 -1.25 -13.81 3.14
C PHE A 17 -2.75 -13.77 2.85
N ALA A 18 -3.30 -14.83 2.25
CA ALA A 18 -4.73 -14.91 1.94
C ALA A 18 -5.62 -14.73 3.19
N LYS A 19 -5.19 -15.19 4.37
CA LYS A 19 -5.91 -14.97 5.63
C LYS A 19 -5.89 -13.51 6.08
N SER A 20 -4.76 -12.81 5.95
CA SER A 20 -4.59 -11.44 6.47
C SER A 20 -5.08 -10.39 5.46
N TRP A 21 -4.87 -10.65 4.17
CA TRP A 21 -5.16 -9.79 3.03
C TRP A 21 -6.37 -10.28 2.22
N TRP A 22 -7.27 -11.05 2.82
CA TRP A 22 -8.46 -11.60 2.15
C TRP A 22 -9.31 -10.53 1.47
N HIS A 23 -9.32 -9.32 2.04
CA HIS A 23 -10.10 -8.19 1.55
C HIS A 23 -9.65 -7.73 0.17
N TRP A 24 -8.38 -7.90 -0.21
CA TRP A 24 -7.90 -7.59 -1.57
C TRP A 24 -8.67 -8.40 -2.63
N PHE A 25 -8.76 -9.71 -2.43
CA PHE A 25 -9.46 -10.62 -3.33
C PHE A 25 -10.97 -10.40 -3.29
N PHE A 26 -11.51 -10.02 -2.14
CA PHE A 26 -12.93 -9.67 -2.02
C PHE A 26 -13.24 -8.36 -2.75
N PHE A 27 -12.44 -7.31 -2.60
CA PHE A 27 -12.62 -6.01 -3.23
C PHE A 27 -12.43 -6.04 -4.74
N ALA A 28 -11.55 -6.89 -5.24
CA ALA A 28 -11.45 -7.15 -6.67
C ALA A 28 -12.75 -7.74 -7.28
N GLN A 29 -13.65 -8.31 -6.46
CA GLN A 29 -15.00 -8.72 -6.88
C GLN A 29 -15.95 -7.52 -6.89
N SER A 30 -16.15 -6.91 -8.07
CA SER A 30 -16.82 -5.62 -8.25
C SER A 30 -18.19 -5.49 -7.57
N GLU A 31 -19.18 -6.26 -7.99
CA GLU A 31 -20.58 -5.99 -7.61
C GLU A 31 -20.89 -6.38 -6.17
N LYS A 32 -20.23 -7.42 -5.65
CA LYS A 32 -20.48 -7.91 -4.28
C LYS A 32 -19.79 -7.03 -3.25
N ALA A 33 -18.55 -6.62 -3.50
CA ALA A 33 -17.84 -5.71 -2.60
C ALA A 33 -18.51 -4.33 -2.59
N GLU A 34 -18.89 -3.80 -3.75
CA GLU A 34 -19.57 -2.51 -3.82
C GLU A 34 -20.89 -2.55 -3.03
N ALA A 35 -21.71 -3.59 -3.21
CA ALA A 35 -22.94 -3.74 -2.44
C ALA A 35 -22.69 -3.87 -0.92
N ALA A 36 -21.68 -4.63 -0.52
CA ALA A 36 -21.34 -4.82 0.88
C ALA A 36 -20.86 -3.52 1.56
N ILE A 37 -19.97 -2.78 0.91
CA ILE A 37 -19.47 -1.50 1.40
C ILE A 37 -20.62 -0.49 1.46
N ARG A 38 -21.40 -0.34 0.39
CA ARG A 38 -22.51 0.61 0.35
C ARG A 38 -23.60 0.34 1.38
N SER A 39 -23.75 -0.91 1.83
CA SER A 39 -24.72 -1.26 2.87
C SER A 39 -24.33 -0.70 4.25
N ASN A 40 -23.03 -0.56 4.52
CA ASN A 40 -22.51 -0.03 5.78
C ASN A 40 -21.04 0.44 5.61
N PRO A 41 -20.80 1.62 5.02
CA PRO A 41 -19.44 2.10 4.75
C PRO A 41 -18.56 2.15 6.00
N GLU A 42 -19.12 2.53 7.14
CA GLU A 42 -18.41 2.67 8.42
C GLU A 42 -17.95 1.35 9.03
N LEU A 43 -18.58 0.23 8.65
CA LEU A 43 -18.10 -1.10 9.03
C LEU A 43 -16.79 -1.45 8.31
N TRP A 44 -16.67 -1.03 7.05
CA TRP A 44 -15.49 -1.30 6.22
C TRP A 44 -14.41 -0.24 6.38
N TYR A 45 -14.83 1.00 6.66
CA TYR A 45 -14.00 2.19 6.73
C TYR A 45 -14.37 3.00 7.99
N PRO A 46 -14.03 2.50 9.18
CA PRO A 46 -14.34 3.18 10.44
C PRO A 46 -13.52 4.47 10.58
N ALA A 47 -14.13 5.50 11.17
CA ALA A 47 -13.40 6.69 11.55
C ALA A 47 -12.45 6.40 12.73
N GLU A 48 -11.26 6.95 12.69
CA GLU A 48 -10.25 6.78 13.72
C GLU A 48 -10.05 8.08 14.50
N ALA A 49 -10.37 8.05 15.79
CA ALA A 49 -10.31 9.25 16.63
C ALA A 49 -8.93 9.93 16.63
N ALA A 50 -7.85 9.15 16.47
CA ALA A 50 -6.46 9.61 16.44
C ALA A 50 -6.16 10.56 15.27
N ILE A 51 -6.87 10.42 14.14
CA ILE A 51 -6.62 11.19 12.90
C ILE A 51 -7.24 12.60 12.97
N GLY A 52 -8.08 12.87 13.97
CA GLY A 52 -8.72 14.17 14.19
C GLY A 52 -10.07 14.34 13.46
N SER A 53 -10.91 15.26 13.96
CA SER A 53 -12.31 15.36 13.53
C SER A 53 -12.51 15.87 12.10
N GLY A 54 -11.65 16.77 11.63
CA GLY A 54 -11.68 17.27 10.25
C GLY A 54 -11.37 16.17 9.25
N ASN A 55 -10.24 15.49 9.44
CA ASN A 55 -9.80 14.38 8.58
C ASN A 55 -10.81 13.23 8.58
N ASN A 56 -11.35 12.86 9.75
CA ASN A 56 -12.41 11.84 9.83
C ASN A 56 -13.65 12.22 9.03
N ARG A 57 -14.06 13.50 9.06
CA ARG A 57 -15.21 13.95 8.29
C ARG A 57 -14.94 13.84 6.79
N ASP A 58 -13.76 14.23 6.34
CA ASP A 58 -13.39 14.18 4.93
C ASP A 58 -13.30 12.72 4.45
N TYR A 59 -12.64 11.86 5.23
CA TYR A 59 -12.56 10.41 5.01
C TYR A 59 -13.94 9.76 4.92
N LEU A 60 -14.83 9.99 5.91
CA LEU A 60 -16.18 9.44 5.92
C LEU A 60 -17.04 9.99 4.77
N THR A 61 -16.81 11.25 4.35
CA THR A 61 -17.52 11.82 3.20
C THR A 61 -17.13 11.09 1.93
N ALA A 62 -15.84 10.81 1.74
CA ALA A 62 -15.32 10.06 0.60
C ALA A 62 -15.80 8.61 0.59
N THR A 63 -15.69 7.88 1.71
CA THR A 63 -16.04 6.46 1.77
C THR A 63 -17.54 6.18 1.71
N ARG A 64 -18.39 7.21 1.89
CA ARG A 64 -19.84 7.15 1.67
C ARG A 64 -20.25 7.45 0.22
N ASP A 65 -19.38 8.04 -0.59
CA ASP A 65 -19.67 8.35 -1.98
C ASP A 65 -19.56 7.08 -2.85
N PRO A 66 -20.65 6.63 -3.51
CA PRO A 66 -20.61 5.44 -4.35
C PRO A 66 -19.61 5.51 -5.51
N GLU A 67 -19.34 6.70 -6.06
CA GLU A 67 -18.38 6.86 -7.14
C GLU A 67 -16.94 6.68 -6.64
N VAL A 68 -16.64 7.20 -5.44
CA VAL A 68 -15.35 6.98 -4.77
C VAL A 68 -15.16 5.51 -4.45
N VAL A 69 -16.16 4.85 -3.84
CA VAL A 69 -16.11 3.41 -3.54
C VAL A 69 -15.87 2.60 -4.81
N ARG A 70 -16.58 2.92 -5.91
CA ARG A 70 -16.37 2.23 -7.19
C ARG A 70 -14.95 2.43 -7.73
N GLY A 71 -14.41 3.65 -7.61
CA GLY A 71 -13.03 3.95 -7.97
C GLY A 71 -12.02 3.14 -7.15
N MET A 72 -12.17 3.11 -5.82
CA MET A 72 -11.33 2.32 -4.92
C MET A 72 -11.39 0.83 -5.27
N LEU A 73 -12.57 0.26 -5.51
CA LEU A 73 -12.70 -1.15 -5.90
C LEU A 73 -12.15 -1.43 -7.31
N ALA A 74 -12.13 -0.45 -8.20
CA ALA A 74 -11.49 -0.57 -9.51
C ALA A 74 -9.96 -0.65 -9.39
N ASP A 75 -9.36 0.05 -8.43
CA ASP A 75 -7.92 -0.05 -8.11
C ASP A 75 -7.54 -1.47 -7.67
N TYR A 76 -8.26 -2.04 -6.69
CA TYR A 76 -8.09 -3.45 -6.29
C TYR A 76 -8.22 -4.44 -7.44
N ARG A 77 -9.13 -4.17 -8.37
CA ARG A 77 -9.33 -5.02 -9.55
C ARG A 77 -8.17 -4.88 -10.53
N ALA A 78 -7.69 -3.66 -10.75
CA ALA A 78 -6.55 -3.41 -11.62
C ALA A 78 -5.30 -4.17 -11.15
N GLY A 79 -5.07 -4.19 -9.83
CA GLY A 79 -3.99 -4.97 -9.21
C GLY A 79 -3.99 -6.45 -9.62
N LEU A 80 -5.17 -7.09 -9.67
CA LEU A 80 -5.30 -8.52 -9.98
C LEU A 80 -5.48 -8.83 -11.47
N GLU A 81 -6.02 -7.89 -12.26
CA GLU A 81 -6.37 -8.13 -13.67
C GLU A 81 -5.33 -7.57 -14.66
N PHE A 82 -4.62 -6.51 -14.30
CA PHE A 82 -3.73 -5.79 -15.22
C PHE A 82 -2.33 -5.60 -14.63
N ASP A 83 -2.22 -5.02 -13.43
CA ASP A 83 -0.94 -4.55 -12.90
C ASP A 83 0.05 -5.70 -12.68
N TYR A 84 -0.44 -6.88 -12.23
CA TYR A 84 0.41 -8.08 -12.13
C TYR A 84 1.05 -8.47 -13.47
N ASP A 85 0.27 -8.44 -14.55
CA ASP A 85 0.75 -8.84 -15.88
C ASP A 85 1.67 -7.75 -16.47
N ASP A 86 1.43 -6.49 -16.17
CA ASP A 86 2.30 -5.38 -16.56
C ASP A 86 3.64 -5.46 -15.83
N ASP A 87 3.63 -5.60 -14.51
CA ASP A 87 4.83 -5.85 -13.70
C ASP A 87 5.59 -7.09 -14.20
N LYS A 88 4.88 -8.19 -14.49
CA LYS A 88 5.51 -9.41 -15.02
C LYS A 88 6.22 -9.16 -16.35
N ARG A 89 5.63 -8.37 -17.26
CA ARG A 89 6.27 -7.99 -18.54
C ARG A 89 7.50 -7.11 -18.33
N ASP A 90 7.50 -6.25 -17.31
CA ASP A 90 8.68 -5.49 -16.89
C ASP A 90 9.78 -6.43 -16.40
N LYS A 91 9.42 -7.43 -15.56
CA LYS A 91 10.37 -8.45 -15.07
C LYS A 91 10.97 -9.30 -16.16
N GLU A 92 10.15 -9.86 -17.05
CA GLU A 92 10.63 -10.72 -18.14
C GLU A 92 11.52 -9.95 -19.13
N ALA A 93 11.38 -8.63 -19.19
CA ALA A 93 12.21 -7.74 -19.99
C ALA A 93 13.37 -7.10 -19.21
N GLU A 94 13.60 -7.52 -17.97
CA GLU A 94 14.68 -7.02 -17.10
C GLU A 94 14.66 -5.48 -16.94
N ARG A 95 13.46 -4.88 -16.89
CA ARG A 95 13.31 -3.43 -16.73
C ARG A 95 13.39 -3.05 -15.26
N HIS A 96 14.38 -2.22 -14.92
CA HIS A 96 14.63 -1.72 -13.57
C HIS A 96 14.32 -0.22 -13.48
N LEU A 97 13.98 0.24 -12.28
CA LEU A 97 13.91 1.67 -11.95
C LEU A 97 15.29 2.31 -12.09
N GLN A 98 15.38 3.35 -12.94
CA GLN A 98 16.65 4.01 -13.26
C GLN A 98 16.98 5.17 -12.31
N CYS A 99 16.05 5.58 -11.46
CA CYS A 99 16.22 6.65 -10.47
C CYS A 99 16.64 6.08 -9.09
N PRO A 100 17.21 6.93 -8.20
CA PRO A 100 17.35 6.58 -6.80
C PRO A 100 16.00 6.23 -6.17
N LEU A 101 15.96 5.16 -5.40
CA LEU A 101 14.77 4.64 -4.74
C LEU A 101 14.93 4.70 -3.22
N GLY A 102 13.91 5.23 -2.54
CA GLY A 102 13.76 5.15 -1.09
C GLY A 102 12.57 4.28 -0.73
N VAL A 103 12.78 3.29 0.15
CA VAL A 103 11.75 2.39 0.65
C VAL A 103 11.57 2.67 2.14
N LEU A 104 10.39 3.15 2.50
CA LEU A 104 9.94 3.34 3.88
C LEU A 104 8.78 2.37 4.16
N TRP A 105 8.72 1.79 5.35
CA TRP A 105 7.64 0.87 5.76
C TRP A 105 7.27 1.04 7.24
N SER A 106 6.08 0.57 7.60
CA SER A 106 5.55 0.62 8.97
C SER A 106 6.14 -0.49 9.83
N ARG A 107 6.71 -0.17 11.00
CA ARG A 107 7.28 -1.18 11.92
C ARG A 107 6.24 -1.84 12.83
N GLN A 108 5.09 -1.21 13.03
CA GLN A 108 4.03 -1.70 13.92
C GLN A 108 2.87 -2.36 13.14
N ASP A 109 3.10 -2.70 11.88
CA ASP A 109 2.18 -3.45 11.02
C ASP A 109 2.80 -4.77 10.54
N ASP A 110 2.25 -5.38 9.50
CA ASP A 110 2.59 -6.74 9.11
C ASP A 110 3.74 -6.89 8.11
N MET A 111 4.30 -5.79 7.60
CA MET A 111 5.32 -5.82 6.54
C MET A 111 6.60 -6.55 6.95
N GLU A 112 7.19 -6.23 8.11
CA GLU A 112 8.39 -6.96 8.61
C GLU A 112 8.09 -8.43 8.91
N ARG A 113 6.86 -8.74 9.34
CA ARG A 113 6.42 -10.12 9.60
C ARG A 113 6.27 -10.92 8.30
N LEU A 114 5.80 -10.29 7.23
CA LEU A 114 5.56 -10.93 5.94
C LEU A 114 6.82 -11.04 5.09
N TYR A 115 7.70 -10.04 5.13
CA TYR A 115 8.83 -9.91 4.21
C TYR A 115 10.21 -9.88 4.88
N GLY A 116 10.30 -9.76 6.20
CA GLY A 116 11.57 -9.54 6.89
C GLY A 116 12.03 -8.09 6.72
N ASP A 117 12.85 -7.82 5.69
CA ASP A 117 13.14 -6.45 5.22
C ASP A 117 12.20 -6.12 4.04
N PRO A 118 11.22 -5.22 4.21
CA PRO A 118 10.30 -4.83 3.13
C PRO A 118 10.98 -4.17 1.92
N ALA A 119 12.25 -3.77 2.01
CA ALA A 119 13.03 -3.31 0.87
C ALA A 119 13.64 -4.46 0.04
N ASP A 120 13.65 -5.70 0.54
CA ASP A 120 14.22 -6.83 -0.20
C ASP A 120 13.49 -7.14 -1.50
N PRO A 121 12.15 -7.21 -1.56
CA PRO A 121 11.43 -7.40 -2.82
C PRO A 121 11.74 -6.31 -3.86
N TRP A 122 12.05 -5.09 -3.43
CA TRP A 122 12.41 -4.00 -4.34
C TRP A 122 13.79 -4.17 -4.98
N SER A 123 14.67 -4.99 -4.42
CA SER A 123 16.02 -5.25 -4.95
C SER A 123 15.97 -5.91 -6.33
N ASP A 124 14.90 -6.68 -6.60
CA ASP A 124 14.68 -7.25 -7.93
C ASP A 124 14.33 -6.16 -8.97
N TRP A 125 13.84 -4.99 -8.54
CA TRP A 125 13.32 -3.91 -9.40
C TRP A 125 14.27 -2.71 -9.53
N SER A 126 15.28 -2.63 -8.66
CA SER A 126 16.17 -1.48 -8.62
C SER A 126 17.48 -1.82 -7.92
N ASP A 127 18.58 -1.57 -8.62
CA ASP A 127 19.93 -1.56 -8.05
C ASP A 127 20.27 -0.22 -7.36
N ARG A 128 19.30 0.70 -7.29
CA ARG A 128 19.47 2.09 -6.85
C ARG A 128 18.68 2.42 -5.58
N ILE A 129 18.47 1.41 -4.73
CA ILE A 129 17.88 1.65 -3.41
C ILE A 129 18.93 2.35 -2.52
N VAL A 130 18.71 3.63 -2.26
CA VAL A 130 19.62 4.48 -1.47
C VAL A 130 19.11 4.75 -0.06
N LEU A 131 17.82 4.47 0.20
CA LEU A 131 17.22 4.57 1.52
C LEU A 131 16.35 3.34 1.80
N ARG A 132 16.57 2.71 2.95
CA ARG A 132 15.77 1.64 3.53
C ARG A 132 15.55 1.99 4.99
N HIS A 133 14.32 2.28 5.39
CA HIS A 133 14.05 2.71 6.77
C HIS A 133 12.64 2.35 7.23
N GLY A 134 12.54 1.66 8.36
CA GLY A 134 11.27 1.40 9.03
C GLY A 134 10.87 2.58 9.92
N ILE A 135 9.63 3.05 9.78
CA ILE A 135 9.04 4.14 10.56
C ILE A 135 8.32 3.57 11.78
N GLU A 136 8.47 4.20 12.94
CA GLU A 136 7.81 3.80 14.19
C GLU A 136 6.32 4.14 14.17
N SER A 137 5.54 3.48 13.30
CA SER A 137 4.11 3.69 13.11
C SER A 137 3.38 2.39 12.75
N GLY A 138 2.05 2.42 12.85
CA GLY A 138 1.19 1.56 12.04
C GLY A 138 1.17 2.00 10.56
N HIS A 139 0.17 1.52 9.82
CA HIS A 139 0.04 1.72 8.37
C HIS A 139 0.00 3.20 7.95
N HIS A 140 -0.56 4.08 8.79
CA HIS A 140 -0.77 5.50 8.49
C HIS A 140 0.45 6.33 8.90
N MET A 141 1.62 6.00 8.33
CA MET A 141 2.91 6.54 8.78
C MET A 141 2.98 8.07 8.77
N ALA A 142 2.32 8.72 7.81
CA ALA A 142 2.31 10.17 7.68
C ALA A 142 1.44 10.84 8.76
N GLU A 143 0.41 10.16 9.26
CA GLU A 143 -0.42 10.62 10.36
C GLU A 143 0.16 10.28 11.74
N GLU A 144 0.74 9.08 11.87
CA GLU A 144 1.23 8.54 13.15
C GLU A 144 2.64 9.02 13.52
N SER A 145 3.55 9.11 12.53
CA SER A 145 4.95 9.54 12.73
C SER A 145 5.39 10.57 11.68
N PRO A 146 4.68 11.71 11.54
CA PRO A 146 4.92 12.72 10.50
C PRO A 146 6.35 13.27 10.51
N ASP A 147 6.90 13.56 11.69
CA ASP A 147 8.24 14.12 11.83
C ASP A 147 9.32 13.14 11.36
N GLU A 148 9.16 11.85 11.66
CA GLU A 148 10.11 10.82 11.22
C GLU A 148 10.05 10.66 9.69
N VAL A 149 8.84 10.55 9.13
CA VAL A 149 8.63 10.48 7.68
C VAL A 149 9.26 11.68 6.98
N ALA A 150 9.00 12.91 7.46
CA ALA A 150 9.54 14.13 6.88
C ALA A 150 11.08 14.14 6.91
N ASN A 151 11.68 13.81 8.06
CA ASN A 151 13.13 13.74 8.21
C ASN A 151 13.78 12.74 7.24
N GLN A 152 13.17 11.56 7.03
CA GLN A 152 13.68 10.56 6.10
C GLN A 152 13.56 11.00 4.63
N ILE A 153 12.46 11.65 4.27
CA ILE A 153 12.28 12.23 2.93
C ILE A 153 13.30 13.36 2.68
N GLU A 154 13.52 14.23 3.65
CA GLU A 154 14.55 15.28 3.55
C GLU A 154 15.96 14.69 3.40
N ALA A 155 16.29 13.67 4.20
CA ALA A 155 17.57 12.98 4.13
C ALA A 155 17.77 12.31 2.75
N PHE A 156 16.75 11.64 2.21
CA PHE A 156 16.77 11.07 0.87
C PHE A 156 17.11 12.13 -0.19
N PHE A 157 16.37 13.25 -0.19
CA PHE A 157 16.60 14.31 -1.18
C PHE A 157 17.93 15.05 -0.98
N ALA A 158 18.48 15.10 0.23
CA ALA A 158 19.80 15.66 0.48
C ALA A 158 20.93 14.79 -0.10
N GLN A 159 20.73 13.46 -0.15
CA GLN A 159 21.73 12.50 -0.64
C GLN A 159 21.77 12.38 -2.17
N ILE A 160 20.66 12.68 -2.85
CA ILE A 160 20.55 12.53 -4.32
C ILE A 160 20.69 13.84 -5.10
N ARG A 161 21.00 14.93 -4.39
CA ARG A 161 21.31 16.25 -4.96
C ARG A 161 22.71 16.32 -5.57
#